data_AF-A0A7J7P695-F1
#
_entry.id   AF-A0A7J7P695-F1
#
_cell.length_a   1.000
_cell.length_b   1.000
_cell.length_c   1.000
_cell.angle_alpha   90.00
_cell.angle_beta   90.00
_cell.angle_gamma   90.00
#
_symmetry.space_group_name_H-M   'P 1'
#
loop_
_entity.id
_entity.type
_entity.pdbx_description
1 polymer ?
#
loop_
_entity_poly.entity_id
_entity_poly.type
_entity_poly.pdbx_seq_one_letter_code
_entity_poly.pdbx_strand_id
1 'polypeptide(L)'
;MIVGAYLWGVVSDNHGRRKGFLIPAIVMFVAGFLSVFSSNYASLLILRYFVGIGLGGCSVLPSWFLEFIPSPSRGTWVVILSTFWTLGTILEASLASLIMSRLGWRWVLALSSLSSLVLLVFYSVTPESPRYLCAKGRTIEALQILRKIARVNRVEIPSGTLASDYTIEFDEENNTPSKNTPLLLSLRKFYIIKNPKKTKSSMQSLTSLFMLFFTRIRQINALLMGHLLF
;
A
#
# COMPACT_ATOMS: atom_id res chain seq x y z
N MET A 1 14.34 -12.26 3.54
CA MET A 1 13.33 -11.62 2.67
C MET A 1 12.40 -12.62 2.01
N ILE A 2 12.89 -13.62 1.26
CA ILE A 2 12.04 -14.61 0.54
C ILE A 2 10.98 -15.25 1.46
N VAL A 3 11.43 -15.87 2.56
CA VAL A 3 10.53 -16.55 3.52
C VAL A 3 9.54 -15.56 4.13
N GLY A 4 10.01 -14.37 4.52
CA GLY A 4 9.17 -13.32 5.09
C GLY A 4 8.09 -12.83 4.11
N ALA A 5 8.44 -12.55 2.86
CA ALA A 5 7.50 -12.07 1.86
C ALA A 5 6.35 -13.07 1.61
N TYR A 6 6.66 -14.37 1.57
CA TYR A 6 5.65 -15.41 1.47
C TYR A 6 4.75 -15.48 2.70
N LEU A 7 5.35 -15.57 3.91
CA LEU A 7 4.60 -15.67 5.16
C LEU A 7 3.71 -14.45 5.39
N TRP A 8 4.24 -13.24 5.25
CA TRP A 8 3.48 -12.01 5.50
C TRP A 8 2.45 -11.73 4.41
N GLY A 9 2.68 -12.19 3.18
CA GLY A 9 1.65 -12.17 2.13
C GLY A 9 0.42 -12.98 2.53
N VAL A 10 0.62 -14.24 2.92
CA VAL A 10 -0.48 -15.11 3.38
C VAL A 10 -1.16 -14.56 4.62
N VAL A 11 -0.40 -14.04 5.59
CA VAL A 11 -0.96 -13.43 6.81
C VAL A 11 -1.79 -12.20 6.47
N SER A 12 -1.32 -11.34 5.56
CA SER A 12 -2.02 -10.14 5.11
C SER A 12 -3.38 -10.48 4.48
N ASP A 13 -3.42 -11.49 3.62
CA ASP A 13 -4.65 -11.84 2.90
C ASP A 13 -5.67 -12.54 3.82
N ASN A 14 -5.21 -13.30 4.82
CA ASN A 14 -6.09 -14.00 5.76
C ASN A 14 -6.57 -13.12 6.92
N HIS A 15 -5.66 -12.40 7.59
CA HIS A 15 -5.91 -11.69 8.85
C HIS A 15 -6.07 -10.18 8.68
N GLY A 16 -5.95 -9.67 7.46
CA GLY A 16 -6.08 -8.25 7.14
C GLY A 16 -4.73 -7.61 6.84
N ARG A 17 -4.76 -6.64 5.92
CA ARG A 17 -3.61 -5.89 5.45
C ARG A 17 -2.93 -5.13 6.59
N ARG A 18 -3.69 -4.60 7.56
CA ARG A 18 -3.13 -3.87 8.71
C ARG A 18 -2.27 -4.77 9.58
N LYS A 19 -2.79 -5.94 9.97
CA LYS A 19 -2.04 -6.92 10.77
C LYS A 19 -0.87 -7.49 9.97
N GLY A 20 -1.08 -7.72 8.68
CA GLY A 20 -0.06 -8.18 7.73
C GLY A 20 1.16 -7.27 7.65
N PHE A 21 1.03 -5.97 7.90
CA PHE A 21 2.16 -5.04 7.96
C PHE A 21 2.63 -4.74 9.39
N LEU A 22 1.72 -4.62 10.36
CA LEU A 22 2.05 -4.21 11.72
C LEU A 22 2.91 -5.26 12.45
N ILE A 23 2.59 -6.56 12.28
CA ILE A 23 3.37 -7.64 12.89
C ILE A 23 4.82 -7.66 12.36
N PRO A 24 5.09 -7.70 11.04
CA PRO A 24 6.47 -7.64 10.54
C PRO A 24 7.21 -6.36 10.92
N ALA A 25 6.51 -5.22 10.99
CA ALA A 25 7.11 -3.97 11.44
C ALA A 25 7.58 -4.05 12.91
N ILE A 26 6.79 -4.67 13.80
CA ILE A 26 7.22 -4.96 15.19
C ILE A 26 8.45 -5.87 15.18
N VAL A 27 8.41 -6.98 14.44
CA VAL A 27 9.55 -7.92 14.38
C VAL A 27 10.82 -7.21 13.90
N MET A 28 10.70 -6.39 12.86
CA MET A 28 11.81 -5.61 12.31
C MET A 28 12.37 -4.61 13.33
N PHE A 29 11.50 -3.87 14.03
CA PHE A 29 11.91 -2.93 15.07
C PHE A 29 12.62 -3.62 16.23
N VAL A 30 12.01 -4.66 16.80
CA VAL A 30 12.55 -5.37 17.97
C VAL A 30 13.87 -6.04 17.61
N ALA A 31 13.95 -6.76 16.49
CA ALA A 31 15.19 -7.41 16.07
C ALA A 31 16.29 -6.40 15.69
N GLY A 32 15.92 -5.27 15.07
CA GLY A 32 16.83 -4.16 14.77
C GLY A 32 17.40 -3.52 16.03
N PHE A 33 16.54 -3.23 17.00
CA PHE A 33 16.95 -2.63 18.27
C PHE A 33 17.82 -3.58 19.09
N LEU A 34 17.46 -4.86 19.18
CA LEU A 34 18.28 -5.88 19.84
C LEU A 34 19.65 -6.04 19.15
N SER A 35 19.75 -5.79 17.84
CA SER A 35 21.02 -5.89 17.11
C SER A 35 22.08 -4.91 17.63
N VAL A 36 21.67 -3.78 18.22
CA VAL A 36 22.57 -2.79 18.82
C VAL A 36 23.34 -3.38 20.01
N PHE A 37 22.68 -4.23 20.79
CA PHE A 37 23.23 -4.87 21.99
C PHE A 37 23.97 -6.18 21.70
N SER A 38 24.08 -6.57 20.43
CA SER A 38 24.80 -7.80 20.08
C SER A 38 26.27 -7.70 20.50
N SER A 39 26.71 -8.72 21.25
CA SER A 39 28.11 -8.88 21.69
C SER A 39 28.89 -9.81 20.76
N ASN A 40 28.21 -10.77 20.13
CA ASN A 40 28.81 -11.81 19.31
C ASN A 40 28.34 -11.70 17.86
N TYR A 41 29.23 -12.00 16.92
CA TYR A 41 28.90 -12.00 15.49
C TYR A 41 27.73 -12.96 15.15
N ALA A 42 27.70 -14.14 15.77
CA ALA A 42 26.60 -15.09 15.60
C ALA A 42 25.24 -14.51 16.06
N SER A 43 25.22 -13.80 17.20
CA SER A 43 23.99 -13.15 17.69
C SER A 43 23.52 -12.05 16.73
N LEU A 44 24.44 -11.29 16.14
CA LEU A 44 24.12 -10.28 15.14
C LEU A 44 23.52 -10.91 13.88
N LEU A 45 24.09 -12.02 13.38
CA LEU A 45 23.57 -12.71 12.20
C LEU A 45 22.14 -13.23 12.41
N ILE A 46 21.87 -13.85 13.56
CA ILE A 46 20.54 -14.34 13.91
C ILE A 46 19.53 -13.18 13.96
N LEU A 47 19.89 -12.07 14.60
CA LEU A 47 19.01 -10.89 14.67
C LEU A 47 18.79 -10.28 13.28
N ARG A 48 19.82 -10.21 12.43
CA ARG A 48 19.70 -9.73 11.04
C ARG A 48 18.83 -10.65 10.18
N TYR A 49 18.85 -11.95 10.43
CA TYR A 49 17.93 -12.88 9.79
C TYR A 49 16.48 -12.53 10.12
N PHE A 50 16.15 -12.27 11.38
CA PHE A 50 14.80 -11.83 11.79
C PHE A 50 14.42 -10.45 11.22
N VAL A 51 15.34 -9.49 11.18
CA VAL A 51 15.13 -8.21 10.49
C VAL A 51 14.78 -8.46 9.01
N GLY A 52 15.50 -9.37 8.34
CA GLY A 52 15.23 -9.73 6.96
C GLY A 52 13.91 -10.47 6.72
N ILE A 53 13.35 -11.14 7.74
CA ILE A 53 11.98 -11.67 7.72
C ILE A 53 10.98 -10.52 7.84
N GLY A 54 11.18 -9.60 8.78
CA GLY A 54 10.32 -8.42 8.95
C GLY A 54 10.29 -7.52 7.71
N LEU A 55 11.45 -7.26 7.10
CA LEU A 55 11.58 -6.44 5.89
C LEU A 55 10.79 -7.02 4.70
N GLY A 56 10.61 -8.34 4.63
CA GLY A 56 9.78 -8.98 3.60
C GLY A 56 8.29 -8.59 3.69
N GLY A 57 7.80 -8.19 4.87
CA GLY A 57 6.44 -7.72 5.08
C GLY A 57 6.21 -6.29 4.59
N CYS A 58 7.26 -5.50 4.34
CA CYS A 58 7.11 -4.12 3.85
C CYS A 58 6.46 -4.05 2.47
N SER A 59 6.54 -5.12 1.66
CA SER A 59 5.87 -5.19 0.36
C SER A 59 4.33 -5.17 0.44
N VAL A 60 3.74 -5.42 1.62
CA VAL A 60 2.29 -5.36 1.85
C VAL A 60 1.78 -3.91 1.89
N LEU A 61 2.63 -2.96 2.32
CA LEU A 61 2.30 -1.55 2.50
C LEU A 61 1.84 -0.85 1.20
N PRO A 62 2.58 -0.93 0.06
CA PRO A 62 2.13 -0.33 -1.19
C PRO A 62 0.83 -0.96 -1.70
N SER A 63 0.63 -2.28 -1.53
CA SER A 63 -0.63 -2.93 -1.88
C SER A 63 -1.80 -2.37 -1.06
N TRP A 64 -1.63 -2.22 0.26
CA TRP A 64 -2.62 -1.60 1.13
C TRP A 64 -2.94 -0.16 0.72
N PHE A 65 -1.92 0.66 0.45
CA PHE A 65 -2.11 2.07 0.07
C PHE A 65 -2.88 2.21 -1.25
N LEU A 66 -2.58 1.37 -2.25
CA LEU A 66 -3.22 1.43 -3.57
C LEU A 66 -4.70 1.06 -3.55
N GLU A 67 -5.18 0.39 -2.50
CA GLU A 67 -6.61 0.10 -2.33
C GLU A 67 -7.44 1.35 -2.04
N PHE A 68 -6.83 2.40 -1.49
CA PHE A 68 -7.48 3.71 -1.28
C PHE A 68 -7.40 4.61 -2.52
N ILE A 69 -6.58 4.25 -3.51
CA ILE A 69 -6.31 5.07 -4.69
C ILE A 69 -7.20 4.63 -5.87
N PRO A 70 -7.82 5.59 -6.59
CA PRO A 70 -8.66 5.29 -7.75
C PRO A 70 -7.83 4.70 -8.89
N SER A 71 -8.43 3.78 -9.65
CA SER A 71 -7.77 3.05 -10.76
C SER A 71 -6.88 3.89 -11.70
N PRO A 72 -7.32 5.06 -12.22
CA PRO A 72 -6.55 5.81 -13.23
C PRO A 72 -5.25 6.45 -12.70
N SER A 73 -5.12 6.71 -11.40
CA SER A 73 -3.91 7.34 -10.83
C SER A 73 -3.00 6.36 -10.09
N ARG A 74 -3.37 5.07 -9.99
CA ARG A 74 -2.59 4.04 -9.29
C ARG A 74 -1.14 3.98 -9.75
N GLY A 75 -0.91 3.99 -11.07
CA GLY A 75 0.44 3.93 -11.63
C GLY A 75 1.34 5.07 -11.15
N THR A 76 0.83 6.30 -11.13
CA THR A 76 1.56 7.47 -10.63
C THR A 76 1.92 7.32 -9.15
N TRP A 77 0.97 6.86 -8.33
CA TRP A 77 1.20 6.65 -6.90
C TRP A 77 2.20 5.53 -6.61
N VAL A 78 2.22 4.46 -7.41
CA VAL A 78 3.27 3.43 -7.32
C VAL A 78 4.65 4.03 -7.55
N VAL A 79 4.82 4.85 -8.60
CA VAL A 79 6.11 5.49 -8.89
C VAL A 79 6.54 6.44 -7.78
N ILE A 80 5.58 7.18 -7.21
CA ILE A 80 5.82 8.06 -6.06
C ILE A 80 6.34 7.26 -4.86
N LEU A 81 5.65 6.17 -4.49
CA LEU A 81 6.07 5.30 -3.39
C LEU A 81 7.47 4.70 -3.62
N SER A 82 7.76 4.26 -4.85
CA SER A 82 9.09 3.77 -5.22
C SER A 82 10.16 4.85 -5.13
N THR A 83 9.83 6.10 -5.47
CA THR A 83 10.76 7.24 -5.33
C THR A 83 11.07 7.51 -3.87
N PHE A 84 10.06 7.48 -3.00
CA PHE A 84 10.25 7.63 -1.55
C PHE A 84 11.12 6.53 -0.96
N TRP A 85 10.98 5.28 -1.44
CA TRP A 85 11.85 4.18 -1.06
C TRP A 85 13.32 4.48 -1.38
N THR A 86 13.59 4.89 -2.62
CA THR A 86 14.95 5.23 -3.07
C THR A 86 15.52 6.41 -2.27
N LEU A 87 14.74 7.46 -2.05
CA LEU A 87 15.14 8.59 -1.20
C LEU A 87 15.47 8.15 0.24
N GLY A 88 14.66 7.26 0.81
CA GLY A 88 14.92 6.66 2.12
C GLY A 88 16.27 5.94 2.18
N THR A 89 16.59 5.13 1.17
CA THR A 89 17.89 4.42 1.12
C THR A 89 19.09 5.38 0.96
N ILE A 90 18.93 6.47 0.21
CA ILE A 90 19.99 7.49 0.05
C ILE A 90 20.20 8.24 1.38
N LEU A 91 19.12 8.60 2.06
CA LEU A 91 19.18 9.22 3.38
C LEU A 91 19.83 8.29 4.40
N GLU A 92 19.46 7.00 4.43
CA GLU A 92 20.06 6.01 5.32
C GLU A 92 21.56 5.83 5.05
N ALA A 93 21.97 5.71 3.78
CA ALA A 93 23.38 5.57 3.42
C ALA A 93 24.20 6.83 3.77
N SER A 94 23.63 8.01 3.56
CA SER A 94 24.28 9.29 3.92
C SER A 94 24.45 9.41 5.43
N LEU A 95 23.42 9.05 6.18
CA LEU A 95 23.42 9.04 7.64
C LEU A 95 24.46 8.04 8.17
N ALA A 96 24.50 6.83 7.59
CA ALA A 96 25.48 5.80 7.93
C ALA A 96 26.92 6.27 7.71
N SER A 97 27.21 6.93 6.59
CA SER A 97 28.56 7.46 6.29
C SER A 97 29.03 8.48 7.34
N LEU A 98 28.17 9.42 7.73
CA LEU A 98 28.49 10.43 8.73
C LEU A 98 28.72 9.83 10.13
N ILE A 99 27.86 8.90 10.54
CA ILE A 99 27.88 8.32 11.89
C ILE A 99 28.99 7.29 12.04
N MET A 100 29.25 6.49 11.00
CA MET A 100 30.25 5.43 11.04
C MET A 100 31.63 6.00 11.40
N SER A 101 31.95 7.19 10.89
CA SER A 101 33.23 7.87 11.16
C SER A 101 33.41 8.36 12.60
N ARG A 102 32.33 8.61 13.36
CA ARG A 102 32.40 9.23 14.69
C ARG A 102 31.95 8.31 15.84
N LEU A 103 30.86 7.58 15.64
CA LEU A 103 30.13 6.85 16.68
C LEU A 103 30.14 5.33 16.44
N GLY A 104 30.51 4.89 15.24
CA GLY A 104 30.57 3.48 14.87
C GLY A 104 29.22 2.84 14.50
N TRP A 105 29.26 1.56 14.15
CA TRP A 105 28.15 0.82 13.52
C TRP A 105 26.92 0.62 14.44
N ARG A 106 27.11 0.60 15.76
CA ARG A 106 26.01 0.42 16.73
C ARG A 106 25.00 1.55 16.67
N TRP A 107 25.47 2.78 16.52
CA TRP A 107 24.60 3.96 16.43
C TRP A 107 23.84 4.03 15.11
N VAL A 108 24.45 3.55 14.01
CA VAL A 108 23.75 3.41 12.73
C VAL A 108 22.56 2.47 12.91
N LEU A 109 22.74 1.32 13.57
CA LEU A 109 21.65 0.39 13.84
C LEU A 109 20.56 0.97 14.75
N ALA A 110 20.96 1.72 15.78
CA ALA A 110 20.01 2.36 16.68
C ALA A 110 19.14 3.38 15.92
N LEU A 111 19.73 4.17 15.02
CA LEU A 111 19.00 5.16 14.24
C LEU A 111 18.11 4.53 13.16
N SER A 112 18.54 3.46 12.49
CA SER A 112 17.65 2.70 11.58
C SER A 112 16.47 2.09 12.34
N SER A 113 16.69 1.60 13.56
CA SER A 113 15.63 1.08 14.43
C SER A 113 14.67 2.19 14.87
N LEU A 114 15.19 3.39 15.17
CA LEU A 114 14.37 4.55 15.52
C LEU A 114 13.44 4.96 14.37
N SER A 115 13.93 4.97 13.13
CA SER A 115 13.07 5.23 11.95
C SER A 115 11.93 4.21 11.84
N SER A 116 12.21 2.94 12.14
CA SER A 116 11.20 1.87 12.15
C SER A 116 10.17 2.06 13.28
N LEU A 117 10.57 2.56 14.45
CA LEU A 117 9.65 2.90 15.55
C LEU A 117 8.67 3.99 15.13
N VAL A 118 9.17 5.05 14.49
CA VAL A 118 8.32 6.16 14.02
C VAL A 118 7.24 5.63 13.07
N LEU A 119 7.62 4.78 12.12
CA LEU A 119 6.69 4.13 11.20
C LEU A 119 5.63 3.29 11.93
N LEU A 120 6.04 2.53 12.95
CA LEU A 120 5.13 1.69 13.75
C LEU A 120 4.09 2.53 14.50
N VAL A 121 4.51 3.65 15.10
CA VAL A 121 3.60 4.58 15.80
C VAL A 121 2.59 5.17 14.82
N PHE A 122 3.04 5.67 13.66
CA PHE A 122 2.14 6.21 12.64
C PHE A 122 1.16 5.16 12.11
N TYR A 123 1.63 3.95 11.85
CA TYR A 123 0.79 2.89 11.27
C TYR A 123 -0.23 2.32 12.27
N SER A 124 0.01 2.45 13.57
CA SER A 124 -0.91 1.97 14.60
C SER A 124 -2.29 2.65 14.54
N VAL A 125 -2.36 3.89 14.05
CA VAL A 125 -3.60 4.71 13.97
C VAL A 125 -4.39 4.44 12.67
N THR A 126 -3.81 3.68 11.75
CA THR A 126 -4.34 3.49 10.40
C THR A 126 -5.53 2.51 10.37
N PRO A 127 -6.63 2.84 9.66
CA PRO A 127 -7.77 1.94 9.52
C PRO A 127 -7.47 0.74 8.61
N GLU A 128 -8.27 -0.32 8.73
CA GLU A 128 -8.20 -1.47 7.82
C GLU A 128 -8.59 -1.08 6.40
N SER A 129 -8.18 -1.88 5.41
CA SER A 129 -8.57 -1.63 4.03
C SER A 129 -10.09 -1.87 3.82
N PRO A 130 -10.82 -0.94 3.16
CA PRO A 130 -12.24 -1.13 2.86
C PRO A 130 -12.50 -2.35 1.98
N ARG A 131 -11.59 -2.63 1.04
CA ARG A 131 -11.71 -3.75 0.10
C ARG A 131 -11.57 -5.09 0.81
N TYR A 132 -10.63 -5.21 1.75
CA TYR A 132 -10.49 -6.40 2.58
C TYR A 132 -11.74 -6.64 3.43
N LEU A 133 -12.30 -5.59 4.02
CA LEU A 133 -13.52 -5.69 4.82
C LEU A 133 -14.74 -6.13 3.99
N CYS A 134 -14.90 -5.62 2.77
CA CYS A 134 -15.93 -6.10 1.85
C CYS A 134 -15.74 -7.57 1.47
N ALA A 135 -14.50 -8.00 1.18
CA ALA A 135 -14.20 -9.40 0.85
C ALA A 135 -14.46 -10.36 2.02
N LYS A 136 -14.34 -9.89 3.27
CA LYS A 136 -14.69 -10.66 4.48
C LYS A 136 -16.18 -10.58 4.86
N GLY A 137 -17.03 -9.94 4.06
CA GLY A 137 -18.46 -9.76 4.36
C GLY A 137 -18.76 -8.73 5.45
N ARG A 138 -17.77 -7.95 5.90
CA ARG A 138 -17.92 -6.89 6.92
C ARG A 138 -18.29 -5.56 6.27
N THR A 139 -19.42 -5.54 5.58
CA THR A 139 -19.87 -4.39 4.77
C THR A 139 -20.18 -3.14 5.60
N ILE A 140 -20.61 -3.30 6.85
CA ILE A 140 -20.91 -2.19 7.78
C ILE A 140 -19.62 -1.43 8.16
N GLU A 141 -18.56 -2.14 8.53
CA GLU A 141 -17.26 -1.54 8.86
C GLU A 141 -16.64 -0.86 7.64
N ALA A 142 -16.75 -1.50 6.46
CA ALA A 142 -16.29 -0.92 5.20
C ALA A 142 -17.03 0.39 4.89
N LEU A 143 -18.36 0.43 5.06
CA LEU A 143 -19.18 1.64 4.88
C LEU A 143 -18.77 2.75 5.84
N GLN A 144 -18.45 2.44 7.10
CA GLN A 144 -17.99 3.45 8.06
C GLN A 144 -16.66 4.09 7.64
N ILE A 145 -15.71 3.30 7.16
CA ILE A 145 -14.42 3.80 6.67
C ILE A 145 -14.63 4.62 5.40
N LEU A 146 -15.45 4.15 4.46
CA LEU A 146 -15.81 4.88 3.24
C LEU A 146 -16.51 6.21 3.56
N ARG A 147 -17.44 6.23 4.54
CA ARG A 147 -18.07 7.47 5.04
C ARG A 147 -17.07 8.45 5.61
N LYS A 148 -16.08 7.95 6.37
CA LYS A 148 -15.01 8.79 6.92
C LYS A 148 -14.16 9.40 5.81
N ILE A 149 -13.79 8.61 4.80
CA ILE A 149 -13.02 9.08 3.64
C ILE A 149 -13.84 10.09 2.83
N ALA A 150 -15.12 9.81 2.57
CA ALA A 150 -16.03 10.69 1.84
C ALA A 150 -16.21 12.05 2.53
N ARG A 151 -16.36 12.06 3.88
CA ARG A 151 -16.44 13.29 4.67
C ARG A 151 -15.15 14.12 4.60
N VAL A 152 -13.99 13.49 4.71
CA VAL A 152 -12.68 14.16 4.58
C VAL A 152 -12.52 14.75 3.18
N ASN A 153 -12.96 14.02 2.16
CA ASN A 153 -12.88 14.45 0.77
C ASN A 153 -13.99 15.43 0.36
N ARG A 154 -14.98 15.70 1.23
CA ARG A 154 -16.18 16.53 0.98
C ARG A 154 -17.00 16.05 -0.22
N VAL A 155 -17.19 14.74 -0.30
CA VAL A 155 -17.90 14.08 -1.40
C VAL A 155 -19.05 13.25 -0.83
N GLU A 156 -20.19 13.26 -1.51
CA GLU A 156 -21.34 12.42 -1.16
C GLU A 156 -21.13 10.99 -1.63
N ILE A 157 -21.57 10.03 -0.81
CA ILE A 157 -21.45 8.61 -1.12
C ILE A 157 -22.61 8.27 -2.04
N PRO A 158 -22.37 7.66 -3.21
CA PRO A 158 -23.45 7.26 -4.10
C PRO A 158 -24.40 6.30 -3.37
N SER A 159 -25.69 6.52 -3.56
CA SER A 159 -26.75 5.71 -2.95
C SER A 159 -26.69 4.28 -3.51
N GLY A 160 -26.24 3.32 -2.69
CA GLY A 160 -26.19 1.90 -3.04
C GLY A 160 -25.75 1.03 -1.86
N THR A 161 -26.21 -0.22 -1.83
CA THR A 161 -25.75 -1.23 -0.85
C THR A 161 -24.43 -1.82 -1.35
N LEU A 162 -23.39 -1.81 -0.52
CA LEU A 162 -22.16 -2.54 -0.83
C LEU A 162 -22.47 -4.04 -0.83
N ALA A 163 -22.59 -4.64 -2.02
CA ALA A 163 -22.63 -6.08 -2.16
C ALA A 163 -21.21 -6.64 -1.92
N SER A 164 -21.07 -7.57 -0.99
CA SER A 164 -19.89 -8.42 -0.94
C SER A 164 -19.98 -9.47 -2.04
N ASP A 165 -18.87 -9.84 -2.68
CA ASP A 165 -18.85 -10.91 -3.69
C ASP A 165 -19.46 -12.23 -3.15
N TYR A 166 -19.38 -12.44 -1.83
CA TYR A 166 -20.04 -13.54 -1.14
C TYR A 166 -21.58 -13.56 -1.35
N THR A 167 -22.24 -12.41 -1.35
CA THR A 167 -23.70 -12.29 -1.54
C THR A 167 -24.14 -12.65 -2.96
N ILE A 168 -23.25 -12.46 -3.94
CA ILE A 168 -23.56 -12.74 -5.35
C ILE A 168 -23.65 -14.25 -5.60
N GLU A 169 -22.81 -15.06 -4.92
CA GLU A 169 -22.85 -16.53 -5.07
C GLU A 169 -24.11 -17.16 -4.42
N PHE A 170 -24.58 -16.66 -3.27
CA PHE A 170 -25.81 -17.18 -2.64
C PHE A 170 -27.10 -16.84 -3.38
N ASP A 171 -27.13 -15.71 -4.11
CA ASP A 171 -28.29 -15.33 -4.92
C ASP A 171 -28.31 -16.04 -6.29
N GLU A 172 -27.15 -16.44 -6.83
CA GLU A 172 -27.07 -17.27 -8.05
C GLU A 172 -27.43 -18.75 -7.79
N GLU A 173 -27.04 -19.34 -6.64
CA GLU A 173 -27.34 -20.75 -6.34
C GLU A 173 -28.83 -21.01 -6.04
N ASN A 174 -29.55 -20.02 -5.52
CA ASN A 174 -30.98 -20.15 -5.22
C ASN A 174 -31.93 -19.87 -6.41
N ASN A 175 -31.41 -19.50 -7.58
CA ASN A 175 -32.23 -19.19 -8.75
C ASN A 175 -31.72 -19.84 -10.04
N THR A 176 -32.17 -21.07 -10.34
CA THR A 176 -32.32 -21.50 -11.75
C THR A 176 -33.56 -22.39 -11.92
N PRO A 177 -34.24 -22.44 -13.09
CA PRO A 177 -33.95 -21.77 -14.35
C PRO A 177 -35.16 -21.00 -14.94
N SER A 178 -34.99 -19.74 -15.33
CA SER A 178 -35.84 -19.15 -16.37
C SER A 178 -35.00 -18.74 -17.56
N LYS A 179 -35.26 -19.44 -18.66
CA LYS A 179 -34.80 -19.14 -20.03
C LYS A 179 -34.85 -17.63 -20.32
N ASN A 180 -33.81 -17.17 -21.03
CA ASN A 180 -33.71 -15.91 -21.77
C ASN A 180 -33.02 -14.73 -21.03
N THR A 181 -31.70 -14.80 -20.87
CA THR A 181 -30.89 -13.58 -20.73
C THR A 181 -29.53 -13.80 -21.41
N PRO A 182 -29.18 -13.05 -22.47
CA PRO A 182 -28.00 -13.34 -23.27
C PRO A 182 -26.71 -12.91 -22.55
N LEU A 183 -25.85 -13.91 -22.30
CA LEU A 183 -24.38 -13.86 -22.14
C LEU A 183 -23.73 -12.45 -22.11
N LEU A 184 -23.69 -11.83 -20.93
CA LEU A 184 -22.86 -10.65 -20.63
C LEU A 184 -21.38 -10.98 -20.31
N LEU A 185 -20.90 -12.14 -20.77
CA LEU A 185 -19.49 -12.56 -20.62
C LEU A 185 -18.61 -12.21 -21.85
N SER A 186 -19.20 -11.74 -22.96
CA SER A 186 -18.46 -11.45 -24.21
C SER A 186 -17.98 -9.99 -24.33
N LEU A 187 -18.54 -9.05 -23.56
CA LEU A 187 -18.26 -7.61 -23.73
C LEU A 187 -16.95 -7.12 -23.09
N ARG A 188 -16.23 -7.95 -22.33
CA ARG A 188 -14.95 -7.56 -21.71
C ARG A 188 -13.79 -7.44 -22.72
N LYS A 189 -13.94 -7.94 -23.96
CA LYS A 189 -12.85 -7.95 -24.97
C LYS A 189 -12.78 -6.71 -25.88
N PHE A 190 -13.77 -5.81 -25.87
CA PHE A 190 -13.88 -4.79 -26.93
C PHE A 190 -13.51 -3.34 -26.58
N TYR A 191 -13.17 -3.02 -25.33
CA TYR A 191 -12.83 -1.63 -24.96
C TYR A 191 -11.34 -1.27 -25.10
N ILE A 192 -10.65 -1.82 -26.11
CA ILE A 192 -9.30 -1.38 -26.51
C ILE A 192 -9.42 -0.60 -27.82
N ILE A 193 -9.77 0.69 -27.76
CA ILE A 193 -9.62 1.63 -28.89
C ILE A 193 -9.03 2.97 -28.39
N LYS A 194 -7.69 3.05 -28.48
CA LYS A 194 -6.90 4.05 -29.26
C LYS A 194 -7.46 5.47 -29.40
N ASN A 195 -6.68 6.51 -28.99
CA ASN A 195 -6.21 7.62 -29.86
C ASN A 195 -5.25 8.67 -29.17
N PRO A 196 -4.59 9.65 -29.85
CA PRO A 196 -3.14 9.61 -30.17
C PRO A 196 -2.28 10.87 -29.80
N LYS A 197 -1.00 10.81 -30.24
CA LYS A 197 0.25 11.62 -30.07
C LYS A 197 0.25 13.18 -30.19
N LYS A 198 1.20 13.85 -29.49
CA LYS A 198 2.38 14.65 -29.97
C LYS A 198 3.11 15.38 -28.78
N THR A 199 4.40 15.19 -28.43
CA THR A 199 5.76 15.54 -28.96
C THR A 199 6.41 16.84 -28.39
N LYS A 200 7.67 16.72 -27.91
CA LYS A 200 8.78 17.70 -27.70
C LYS A 200 8.81 18.61 -26.44
N SER A 201 9.73 18.35 -25.49
CA SER A 201 11.06 19.00 -25.39
C SER A 201 11.82 18.49 -24.15
N SER A 202 13.08 18.10 -24.36
CA SER A 202 14.02 17.63 -23.35
C SER A 202 14.67 18.83 -22.65
N MET A 203 14.95 18.70 -21.35
CA MET A 203 15.69 19.66 -20.50
C MET A 203 14.97 20.90 -19.92
N GLN A 204 13.66 20.81 -19.65
CA GLN A 204 12.96 21.63 -18.63
C GLN A 204 12.14 20.78 -17.63
N SER A 205 12.47 19.47 -17.59
CA SER A 205 11.58 18.39 -17.12
C SER A 205 11.35 18.35 -15.61
N LEU A 206 12.35 18.66 -14.76
CA LEU A 206 12.26 18.40 -13.32
C LEU A 206 11.43 19.43 -12.55
N THR A 207 11.51 20.72 -12.90
CA THR A 207 10.72 21.78 -12.26
C THR A 207 9.27 21.79 -12.74
N SER A 208 9.00 21.42 -14.00
CA SER A 208 7.63 21.26 -14.49
C SER A 208 6.96 19.98 -13.97
N LEU A 209 7.70 18.89 -13.76
CA LEU A 209 7.21 17.69 -13.06
C LEU A 209 6.81 17.98 -11.62
N PHE A 210 7.59 18.80 -10.90
CA PHE A 210 7.28 19.17 -9.52
C PHE A 210 6.08 20.14 -9.41
N MET A 211 5.96 21.09 -10.35
CA MET A 211 4.78 21.95 -10.46
C MET A 211 3.53 21.15 -10.87
N LEU A 212 3.65 20.25 -11.85
CA LEU A 212 2.57 19.33 -12.22
C LEU A 212 2.19 18.39 -11.06
N PHE A 213 3.11 18.08 -10.15
CA PHE A 213 2.85 17.27 -8.97
C PHE A 213 1.79 17.90 -8.06
N PHE A 214 1.95 19.19 -7.72
CA PHE A 214 0.98 19.90 -6.87
C PHE A 214 -0.33 20.20 -7.60
N THR A 215 -0.27 20.59 -8.88
CA THR A 215 -1.47 20.91 -9.66
C THR A 215 -2.28 19.65 -9.98
N ARG A 216 -1.62 18.51 -10.23
CA ARG A 216 -2.28 17.20 -10.41
C ARG A 216 -2.76 16.61 -9.10
N ILE A 217 -2.15 16.88 -7.94
CA ILE A 217 -2.74 16.49 -6.64
C ILE A 217 -4.10 17.18 -6.44
N ARG A 218 -4.24 18.45 -6.83
CA ARG A 218 -5.53 19.16 -6.81
C ARG A 218 -6.52 18.64 -7.85
N GLN A 219 -6.05 18.29 -9.06
CA GLN A 219 -6.91 17.75 -10.13
C GLN A 219 -7.26 16.26 -9.98
N ILE A 220 -6.42 15.45 -9.32
CA ILE A 220 -6.66 14.01 -9.07
C ILE A 220 -7.75 13.83 -8.01
N ASN A 221 -7.87 14.74 -7.04
CA ASN A 221 -9.04 14.78 -6.15
C ASN A 221 -10.35 15.10 -6.90
N ALA A 222 -10.29 15.86 -7.99
CA ALA A 222 -11.45 16.11 -8.86
C ALA A 222 -11.72 14.96 -9.85
N LEU A 223 -10.68 14.26 -10.32
CA LEU A 223 -10.78 13.11 -11.23
C LEU A 223 -11.07 11.77 -10.54
N LEU A 224 -10.87 11.69 -9.21
CA LEU A 224 -11.26 10.55 -8.36
C LEU A 224 -12.74 10.17 -8.52
N MET A 225 -13.55 11.12 -8.97
CA MET A 225 -15.00 11.01 -9.11
C MET A 225 -15.49 10.58 -10.50
N GLY A 226 -14.70 10.76 -11.57
CA GLY A 226 -15.16 10.43 -12.93
C GLY A 226 -15.09 8.94 -13.28
N HIS A 227 -14.25 8.16 -12.58
CA HIS A 227 -13.81 6.84 -13.05
C HIS A 227 -14.16 5.67 -12.12
N LEU A 228 -14.82 5.96 -10.99
CA LEU A 228 -15.50 4.97 -10.14
C LEU A 228 -16.99 4.84 -10.48
N LEU A 229 -17.44 5.49 -11.57
CA LEU A 229 -18.83 5.58 -12.03
C LEU A 229 -19.20 4.66 -13.20
N PHE A 230 -18.38 3.65 -13.54
CA PHE A 230 -18.77 2.57 -14.47
C PHE A 230 -18.12 1.25 -14.08
#